data_AF-A0A2D6CJY9-F1
#
_entry.id   AF-A0A2D6CJY9-F1
#
_cell.length_a   1.000
_cell.length_b   1.000
_cell.length_c   1.000
_cell.angle_alpha   90.00
_cell.angle_beta   90.00
_cell.angle_gamma   90.00
#
_symmetry.space_group_name_H-M   'P 1'
#
loop_
_entity.id
_entity.type
_entity.pdbx_description
1 polymer ?
#
loop_
_entity_poly.entity_id
_entity_poly.type
_entity_poly.pdbx_seq_one_letter_code
_entity_poly.pdbx_strand_id
1 'polypeptide(L)'
;MNRINNIIDTLLFFLVAAALTVLVGICFSQVIARYVFNGAFTWADEVSIIIMLWATWGAACLAVKQGSHLRVHILEERISQRTVLIIKLLFQSLAIPFLAAIAWISRIVLGAMENQTLMSLPSVPLNIMYLSVPVGCGLMIYYFLRSFAGDWKTLRTRTKGDK
;
A
#
# COMPACT_ATOMS: atom_id res chain seq x y z
N MET A 1 -4.73 0.14 -22.51
CA MET A 1 -4.35 0.60 -21.16
C MET A 1 -5.36 0.26 -20.07
N ASN A 2 -6.68 0.30 -20.30
CA ASN A 2 -7.66 0.08 -19.22
C ASN A 2 -7.76 -1.39 -18.75
N ARG A 3 -7.61 -2.38 -19.64
CA ARG A 3 -7.71 -3.81 -19.25
C ARG A 3 -6.59 -4.26 -18.31
N ILE A 4 -5.34 -3.94 -18.63
CA ILE A 4 -4.17 -4.29 -17.79
C ILE A 4 -4.29 -3.66 -16.41
N ASN A 5 -4.61 -2.37 -16.36
CA ASN A 5 -4.81 -1.67 -15.10
C ASN A 5 -5.93 -2.30 -14.25
N ASN A 6 -7.05 -2.67 -14.87
CA ASN A 6 -8.14 -3.32 -14.15
C ASN A 6 -7.75 -4.70 -13.62
N ILE A 7 -6.93 -5.46 -14.36
CA ILE A 7 -6.41 -6.75 -13.90
C ILE A 7 -5.50 -6.54 -12.69
N ILE A 8 -4.55 -5.60 -12.75
CA ILE A 8 -3.66 -5.28 -11.64
C ILE A 8 -4.46 -4.88 -10.40
N ASP A 9 -5.44 -3.99 -10.58
CA ASP A 9 -6.28 -3.50 -9.49
C ASP A 9 -7.10 -4.64 -8.85
N THR A 10 -7.65 -5.54 -9.68
CA THR A 10 -8.47 -6.68 -9.22
C THR A 10 -7.61 -7.71 -8.50
N LEU A 11 -6.44 -8.04 -9.05
CA LEU A 11 -5.49 -8.95 -8.41
C LEU A 11 -5.02 -8.40 -7.06
N LEU A 12 -4.66 -7.12 -7.01
CA LEU A 12 -4.24 -6.47 -5.77
C LEU A 12 -5.37 -6.51 -4.71
N PHE A 13 -6.60 -6.23 -5.12
CA PHE A 13 -7.77 -6.32 -4.24
C PHE A 13 -7.96 -7.74 -3.67
N PHE A 14 -7.94 -8.75 -4.53
CA PHE A 14 -8.07 -10.15 -4.09
C PHE A 14 -6.90 -10.57 -3.18
N LEU A 15 -5.67 -10.16 -3.48
CA LEU A 15 -4.51 -10.46 -2.63
C LEU A 15 -4.64 -9.84 -1.24
N VAL A 16 -5.04 -8.57 -1.16
CA VAL A 16 -5.24 -7.88 0.14
C VAL A 16 -6.40 -8.52 0.90
N ALA A 17 -7.52 -8.81 0.24
CA ALA A 17 -8.67 -9.45 0.87
C ALA A 17 -8.32 -10.85 1.40
N ALA A 18 -7.58 -11.65 0.61
CA ALA A 18 -7.11 -12.96 1.02
C ALA A 18 -6.13 -12.85 2.21
N ALA A 19 -5.17 -11.94 2.15
CA ALA A 19 -4.20 -11.69 3.23
C ALA A 19 -4.92 -11.34 4.55
N LEU A 20 -5.89 -10.41 4.51
CA LEU A 20 -6.66 -10.04 5.70
C LEU A 20 -7.53 -11.20 6.21
N THR A 21 -8.12 -11.99 5.32
CA THR A 21 -8.91 -13.17 5.71
C THR A 21 -8.04 -14.19 6.43
N VAL A 22 -6.85 -14.47 5.91
CA VAL A 22 -5.87 -15.37 6.53
C VAL A 22 -5.41 -14.83 7.88
N LEU A 23 -5.11 -13.53 7.96
CA LEU A 23 -4.71 -12.87 9.21
C LEU A 23 -5.78 -13.04 10.30
N VAL A 24 -7.04 -12.76 9.98
CA VAL A 24 -8.16 -12.96 10.91
C VAL A 24 -8.29 -14.43 11.31
N GLY A 25 -8.14 -15.35 10.36
CA GLY A 25 -8.15 -16.79 10.63
C GLY A 25 -7.05 -17.23 11.61
N ILE A 26 -5.84 -16.71 11.45
CA ILE A 26 -4.71 -16.98 12.36
C ILE A 26 -5.02 -16.44 13.76
N CYS A 27 -5.42 -15.17 13.87
CA CYS A 27 -5.74 -14.56 15.16
C CYS A 27 -6.89 -15.30 15.88
N PHE A 28 -7.94 -15.69 15.14
CA PHE A 28 -9.05 -16.45 15.69
C PHE A 28 -8.61 -17.84 16.17
N SER A 29 -7.79 -18.52 15.38
CA SER A 29 -7.23 -19.84 15.74
C SER A 29 -6.34 -19.74 16.99
N GLN A 30 -5.58 -18.65 17.14
CA GLN A 30 -4.73 -18.40 18.30
C GLN A 30 -5.56 -18.20 19.58
N VAL A 31 -6.70 -17.51 19.50
CA VAL A 31 -7.65 -17.37 20.61
C VAL A 31 -8.20 -18.75 21.01
N ILE A 32 -8.64 -19.56 20.04
CA ILE A 32 -9.12 -20.93 20.32
C ILE A 32 -8.03 -21.77 20.98
N ALA A 33 -6.81 -21.77 20.42
CA ALA A 33 -5.68 -22.49 21.00
C ALA A 33 -5.45 -22.14 22.47
N ARG A 34 -5.52 -20.83 22.79
CA ARG A 34 -5.24 -20.33 24.13
C ARG A 34 -6.31 -20.69 25.14
N TYR A 35 -7.58 -20.57 24.77
CA TYR A 35 -8.67 -20.75 25.72
C TYR A 35 -9.26 -22.17 25.75
N VAL A 36 -9.17 -22.92 24.66
CA VAL A 36 -9.70 -24.29 24.58
C VAL A 36 -8.61 -25.33 24.83
N PHE A 37 -7.43 -25.14 24.24
CA PHE A 37 -6.34 -26.12 24.28
C PHE A 37 -5.23 -25.76 25.28
N ASN A 38 -5.38 -24.63 25.99
CA ASN A 38 -4.39 -24.11 26.94
C ASN A 38 -2.97 -24.01 26.35
N GLY A 39 -2.87 -23.73 25.04
CA GLY A 39 -1.62 -23.64 24.30
C GLY A 39 -1.60 -22.43 23.36
N ALA A 40 -0.46 -22.12 22.76
CA ALA A 40 -0.35 -21.02 21.80
C ALA A 40 0.55 -21.41 20.63
N PHE A 41 0.18 -20.97 19.44
CA PHE A 41 1.03 -21.11 18.26
C PHE A 41 2.16 -20.08 18.34
N THR A 42 3.39 -20.54 18.55
CA THR A 42 4.58 -19.66 18.68
C THR A 42 4.84 -18.83 17.42
N TRP A 43 4.56 -19.39 16.24
CA TRP A 43 4.75 -18.74 14.95
C TRP A 43 3.65 -17.75 14.55
N ALA A 44 2.47 -17.80 15.21
CA ALA A 44 1.30 -17.04 14.77
C ALA A 44 1.54 -15.53 14.79
N ASP A 45 2.26 -15.02 15.80
CA ASP A 45 2.53 -13.59 15.94
C ASP A 45 3.44 -13.08 14.82
N GLU A 46 4.52 -13.81 14.50
CA GLU A 46 5.46 -13.43 13.44
C GLU A 46 4.81 -13.47 12.05
N VAL A 47 4.04 -14.52 11.75
CA VAL A 47 3.33 -14.65 10.47
C VAL A 47 2.26 -13.56 10.34
N SER A 48 1.56 -13.25 11.43
CA SER A 48 0.54 -12.19 11.45
C SER A 48 1.13 -10.83 11.10
N ILE A 49 2.30 -10.49 11.68
CA ILE A 49 3.01 -9.24 11.37
C ILE A 49 3.42 -9.16 9.90
N ILE A 50 3.95 -10.25 9.35
CA ILE A 50 4.34 -10.30 7.93
C ILE A 50 3.12 -10.06 7.04
N ILE A 51 2.04 -10.83 7.23
CA ILE A 51 0.81 -10.68 6.43
C ILE A 51 0.24 -9.27 6.57
N MET A 52 0.23 -8.72 7.79
CA MET A 52 -0.26 -7.37 8.06
C MET A 52 0.56 -6.30 7.34
N LEU A 53 1.89 -6.41 7.29
CA LEU A 53 2.75 -5.45 6.58
C LEU A 53 2.48 -5.44 5.08
N TRP A 54 2.41 -6.63 4.47
CA TRP A 54 2.09 -6.78 3.05
C TRP A 54 0.66 -6.29 2.73
N ALA A 55 -0.31 -6.62 3.57
CA ALA A 55 -1.70 -6.18 3.42
C ALA A 55 -1.82 -4.66 3.59
N THR A 56 -1.09 -4.04 4.52
CA THR A 56 -1.10 -2.59 4.76
C THR A 56 -0.62 -1.82 3.53
N TRP A 57 0.50 -2.24 2.93
CA TRP A 57 1.01 -1.64 1.70
C TRP A 57 0.05 -1.81 0.53
N GLY A 58 -0.53 -3.01 0.37
CA GLY A 58 -1.52 -3.27 -0.68
C GLY A 58 -2.80 -2.44 -0.49
N ALA A 59 -3.32 -2.36 0.73
CA ALA A 59 -4.48 -1.56 1.08
C ALA A 59 -4.23 -0.06 0.85
N ALA A 60 -3.05 0.43 1.21
CA ALA A 60 -2.66 1.82 0.96
C ALA A 60 -2.62 2.14 -0.55
N CYS A 61 -2.12 1.22 -1.39
CA CYS A 61 -2.17 1.37 -2.85
C CYS A 61 -3.61 1.46 -3.38
N LEU A 62 -4.51 0.60 -2.88
CA LEU A 62 -5.93 0.63 -3.25
C LEU A 62 -6.61 1.93 -2.77
N ALA A 63 -6.23 2.46 -1.61
CA ALA A 63 -6.74 3.73 -1.09
C ALA A 63 -6.28 4.92 -1.95
N VAL A 64 -5.02 4.94 -2.40
CA VAL A 64 -4.52 5.94 -3.35
C VAL A 64 -5.31 5.91 -4.65
N LYS A 65 -5.59 4.71 -5.19
CA LYS A 65 -6.43 4.55 -6.39
C LYS A 65 -7.84 5.14 -6.21
N GLN A 66 -8.46 4.93 -5.06
CA GLN A 66 -9.82 5.43 -4.79
C GLN A 66 -9.87 6.96 -4.63
N GLY A 67 -8.71 7.65 -4.63
CA GLY A 67 -8.64 9.09 -4.48
C GLY A 67 -8.94 9.57 -3.06
N SER A 68 -8.89 8.66 -2.07
CA SER A 68 -9.26 8.92 -0.68
C SER A 68 -8.34 9.92 0.01
N HIS A 69 -7.11 10.09 -0.48
CA HIS A 69 -6.17 11.10 0.04
C HIS A 69 -6.57 12.55 -0.28
N LEU A 70 -7.58 12.77 -1.14
CA LEU A 70 -7.96 14.12 -1.54
C LEU A 70 -9.46 14.28 -1.90
N ARG A 71 -10.34 13.45 -1.30
CA ARG A 71 -11.76 13.79 -1.18
C ARG A 71 -12.02 14.34 0.21
N VAL A 72 -11.46 15.51 0.51
CA VAL A 72 -12.02 16.32 1.60
C VAL A 72 -13.30 16.91 1.04
N HIS A 73 -14.40 16.15 1.11
CA HIS A 73 -15.70 16.52 0.55
C HIS A 73 -16.11 17.95 0.95
N ILE A 74 -15.72 18.38 2.16
CA ILE A 74 -16.00 19.69 2.74
C ILE A 74 -15.22 20.84 2.06
N LEU A 75 -14.01 20.59 1.57
CA LEU A 75 -13.19 21.61 0.90
C LEU A 75 -13.53 21.70 -0.60
N GLU A 76 -13.86 20.59 -1.26
CA GLU A 76 -14.18 20.59 -2.70
C GLU A 76 -15.46 21.40 -3.02
N GLU A 77 -16.40 21.53 -2.08
CA GLU A 77 -17.62 22.35 -2.26
C GLU A 77 -17.36 23.85 -2.22
N ARG A 78 -16.26 24.30 -1.58
CA ARG A 78 -15.95 25.74 -1.43
C ARG A 78 -14.83 26.25 -2.32
N ILE A 79 -14.10 25.36 -3.00
CA ILE A 79 -12.92 25.73 -3.79
C ILE A 79 -13.13 25.31 -5.24
N SER A 80 -12.63 26.13 -6.19
CA SER A 80 -12.71 25.80 -7.61
C SER A 80 -12.06 24.44 -7.91
N GLN A 81 -12.68 23.65 -8.79
CA GLN A 81 -12.16 22.35 -9.20
C GLN A 81 -10.73 22.43 -9.80
N ARG A 82 -10.34 23.60 -10.33
CA ARG A 82 -8.99 23.86 -10.84
C ARG A 82 -7.97 23.89 -9.71
N THR A 83 -8.29 24.54 -8.60
CA THR A 83 -7.43 24.58 -7.40
C THR A 83 -7.26 23.17 -6.82
N VAL A 84 -8.33 22.37 -6.77
CA VAL A 84 -8.26 20.98 -6.30
C VAL A 84 -7.29 20.16 -7.16
N LEU A 85 -7.35 20.29 -8.49
CA LEU A 85 -6.41 19.62 -9.40
C LEU A 85 -4.96 20.05 -9.17
N ILE A 86 -4.71 21.34 -8.97
CA ILE A 86 -3.36 21.86 -8.69
C ILE A 86 -2.82 21.29 -7.36
N ILE A 87 -3.65 21.29 -6.31
CA ILE A 87 -3.29 20.71 -5.00
C ILE A 87 -2.98 19.22 -5.16
N LYS A 88 -3.81 18.45 -5.88
CA LYS A 88 -3.56 17.02 -6.17
C LYS A 88 -2.20 16.81 -6.84
N LEU A 89 -1.90 17.57 -7.89
CA LEU A 89 -0.63 17.48 -8.62
C LEU A 89 0.58 17.84 -7.74
N LEU A 90 0.47 18.88 -6.91
CA LEU A 90 1.51 19.27 -5.94
C LEU A 90 1.78 18.15 -4.94
N PHE A 91 0.73 17.60 -4.32
CA PHE A 91 0.85 16.47 -3.39
C PHE A 91 1.52 15.26 -4.04
N GLN A 92 1.09 14.88 -5.25
CA GLN A 92 1.66 13.76 -6.00
C GLN A 92 3.15 14.02 -6.34
N SER A 93 3.49 15.25 -6.74
CA SER A 93 4.87 15.62 -7.07
C SER A 93 5.82 15.57 -5.87
N LEU A 94 5.32 15.74 -4.65
CA LEU A 94 6.09 15.59 -3.41
C LEU A 94 6.10 14.14 -2.91
N ALA A 95 4.98 13.42 -3.04
CA ALA A 95 4.84 12.05 -2.58
C ALA A 95 5.73 11.06 -3.35
N ILE A 96 5.83 11.21 -4.68
CA ILE A 96 6.64 10.31 -5.52
C ILE A 96 8.13 10.30 -5.11
N PRO A 97 8.85 11.43 -5.03
CA PRO A 97 10.26 11.43 -4.61
C PRO A 97 10.43 11.00 -3.15
N PHE A 98 9.48 11.31 -2.27
CA PHE A 98 9.50 10.84 -0.89
C PHE A 98 9.42 9.31 -0.80
N LEU A 99 8.49 8.69 -1.52
CA LEU A 99 8.37 7.22 -1.59
C LEU A 99 9.60 6.59 -2.24
N ALA A 100 10.17 7.22 -3.27
CA ALA A 100 11.40 6.76 -3.89
C ALA A 100 12.58 6.80 -2.92
N ALA A 101 12.68 7.85 -2.09
CA ALA A 101 13.69 7.96 -1.04
C ALA A 101 13.52 6.86 0.03
N ILE A 102 12.28 6.58 0.46
CA ILE A 102 12.00 5.47 1.39
C ILE A 102 12.40 4.12 0.79
N ALA A 103 12.00 3.86 -0.47
CA ALA A 103 12.36 2.64 -1.16
C ALA A 103 13.88 2.51 -1.30
N TRP A 104 14.59 3.61 -1.58
CA TRP A 104 16.05 3.61 -1.63
C TRP A 104 16.66 3.30 -0.26
N ILE A 105 16.25 3.98 0.81
CA ILE A 105 16.81 3.81 2.15
C ILE A 105 16.53 2.39 2.69
N SER A 106 15.40 1.78 2.34
CA SER A 106 15.05 0.41 2.78
C SER A 106 16.08 -0.65 2.41
N ARG A 107 16.93 -0.42 1.40
CA ARG A 107 18.04 -1.30 1.03
C ARG A 107 19.06 -1.50 2.16
N ILE A 108 19.24 -0.50 3.02
CA ILE A 108 20.16 -0.55 4.16
C ILE A 108 19.65 -1.56 5.17
N VAL A 109 18.34 -1.52 5.46
CA VAL A 109 17.68 -2.46 6.37
C VAL A 109 17.69 -3.87 5.76
N LEU A 110 17.38 -4.01 4.48
CA LEU A 110 17.40 -5.31 3.79
C LEU A 110 18.79 -5.96 3.77
N GLY A 111 19.85 -5.17 3.59
CA GLY A 111 21.23 -5.68 3.69
C GLY A 111 21.60 -6.07 5.12
N ALA A 112 21.15 -5.31 6.12
CA ALA A 112 21.42 -5.62 7.52
C ALA A 112 20.72 -6.91 8.00
N MET A 113 19.60 -7.27 7.37
CA MET A 113 18.74 -8.39 7.77
C MET A 113 18.90 -9.64 6.87
N GLU A 114 19.83 -9.61 5.91
CA GLU A 114 20.00 -10.64 4.88
C GLU A 114 20.24 -12.05 5.44
N ASN A 115 20.99 -12.16 6.53
CA ASN A 115 21.31 -13.43 7.17
C ASN A 115 20.48 -13.71 8.43
N GLN A 116 19.39 -12.96 8.64
CA GLN A 116 18.51 -13.14 9.79
C GLN A 116 17.25 -13.92 9.40
N THR A 117 16.78 -14.74 10.32
CA THR A 117 15.56 -15.55 10.18
C THR A 117 14.61 -15.28 11.34
N LEU A 118 13.35 -15.66 11.17
CA LEU A 118 12.35 -15.54 12.23
C LEU A 118 12.70 -16.44 13.42
N MET A 119 12.35 -16.01 14.63
CA MET A 119 12.67 -16.74 15.85
C MET A 119 11.86 -18.04 15.96
N SER A 120 10.57 -17.99 15.60
CA SER A 120 9.69 -19.16 15.68
C SER A 120 9.69 -19.99 14.39
N LEU A 121 10.18 -19.43 13.28
CA LEU A 121 10.29 -20.10 11.98
C LEU A 121 11.70 -19.89 11.37
N PRO A 122 12.72 -20.64 11.81
CA PRO A 122 14.11 -20.44 11.36
C PRO A 122 14.33 -20.66 9.86
N SER A 123 13.43 -21.35 9.17
CA SER A 123 13.48 -21.55 7.71
C SER A 123 12.99 -20.34 6.91
N VAL A 124 12.38 -19.34 7.57
CA VAL A 124 11.81 -18.16 6.91
C VAL A 124 12.76 -16.98 7.11
N PRO A 125 13.32 -16.40 6.03
CA PRO A 125 14.20 -15.26 6.13
C PRO A 125 13.44 -13.98 6.50
N LEU A 126 14.03 -13.19 7.38
CA LEU A 126 13.44 -11.97 7.94
C LEU A 126 13.31 -10.87 6.87
N ASN A 127 14.11 -10.94 5.81
CA ASN A 127 14.02 -10.08 4.63
C ASN A 127 12.64 -10.06 3.96
N ILE A 128 11.84 -11.15 4.03
CA ILE A 128 10.48 -11.17 3.47
C ILE A 128 9.59 -10.11 4.12
N MET A 129 9.80 -9.83 5.41
CA MET A 129 9.08 -8.79 6.13
C MET A 129 9.44 -7.40 5.60
N TYR A 130 10.73 -7.10 5.49
CA TYR A 130 11.19 -5.77 5.09
C TYR A 130 11.05 -5.49 3.59
N LEU A 131 10.98 -6.53 2.75
CA LEU A 131 10.72 -6.40 1.32
C LEU A 131 9.34 -5.81 1.02
N SER A 132 8.41 -5.86 1.97
CA SER A 132 7.10 -5.22 1.80
C SER A 132 7.23 -3.70 1.55
N VAL A 133 8.27 -3.07 2.11
CA VAL A 133 8.50 -1.61 2.00
C VAL A 133 8.85 -1.18 0.57
N PRO A 134 9.93 -1.64 -0.07
CA PRO A 134 10.25 -1.22 -1.43
C PRO A 134 9.19 -1.68 -2.45
N VAL A 135 8.59 -2.86 -2.26
CA VAL A 135 7.51 -3.34 -3.14
C VAL A 135 6.27 -2.45 -3.01
N GLY A 136 5.86 -2.14 -1.78
CA GLY A 136 4.74 -1.25 -1.50
C GLY A 136 4.97 0.17 -2.02
N CYS A 137 6.15 0.75 -1.79
CA CYS A 137 6.52 2.04 -2.36
C CYS A 137 6.49 2.02 -3.90
N GLY A 138 7.02 0.97 -4.53
CA GLY A 138 7.02 0.84 -5.99
C GLY A 138 5.61 0.79 -6.58
N LEU A 139 4.73 -0.01 -5.98
CA LEU A 139 3.31 -0.07 -6.36
C LEU A 139 2.63 1.27 -6.15
N MET A 140 2.87 1.94 -5.02
CA MET A 140 2.26 3.23 -4.71
C MET A 140 2.72 4.34 -5.67
N ILE A 141 4.02 4.36 -6.04
CA ILE A 141 4.56 5.25 -7.08
C ILE A 141 3.86 5.01 -8.42
N TYR A 142 3.65 3.74 -8.81
CA TYR A 142 2.91 3.41 -10.03
C TYR A 142 1.48 4.01 -10.02
N TYR A 143 0.75 3.88 -8.91
CA TYR A 143 -0.57 4.49 -8.78
C TYR A 143 -0.53 6.02 -8.80
N PHE A 144 0.45 6.63 -8.14
CA PHE A 144 0.61 8.08 -8.17
C PHE A 144 0.95 8.61 -9.56
N LEU A 145 1.83 7.95 -10.32
CA LEU A 145 2.12 8.30 -11.71
C LEU A 145 0.89 8.17 -12.61
N ARG A 146 0.08 7.12 -12.41
CA ARG A 146 -1.18 6.93 -13.12
C ARG A 146 -2.18 8.06 -12.80
N SER A 147 -2.30 8.44 -11.53
CA SER A 147 -3.16 9.56 -11.11
C SER A 147 -2.67 10.88 -11.69
N PHE A 148 -1.37 11.15 -11.61
CA PHE A 148 -0.73 12.36 -12.14
C PHE A 148 -0.97 12.53 -13.64
N ALA A 149 -0.80 11.46 -14.42
CA ALA A 149 -1.06 11.49 -15.85
C ALA A 149 -2.54 11.77 -16.19
N GLY A 150 -3.48 11.31 -15.36
CA GLY A 150 -4.91 11.58 -15.51
C GLY A 150 -5.28 13.03 -15.15
N ASP A 151 -4.80 13.50 -14.00
CA ASP A 151 -5.05 14.85 -13.49
C ASP A 151 -4.43 15.91 -14.41
N TRP A 152 -3.21 15.66 -14.92
CA TRP A 152 -2.51 16.55 -15.85
C TRP A 152 -3.26 16.73 -17.17
N LYS A 153 -3.78 15.63 -17.75
CA LYS A 153 -4.60 15.71 -18.98
C LYS A 153 -5.86 16.55 -18.74
N THR A 154 -6.53 16.34 -17.60
CA THR A 154 -7.76 17.05 -17.22
C THR A 154 -7.51 18.55 -17.05
N LEU A 155 -6.39 18.93 -16.43
CA LEU A 155 -6.00 20.34 -16.25
C LEU A 155 -5.73 21.02 -17.61
N ARG A 156 -5.01 20.33 -18.52
CA ARG A 156 -4.67 20.86 -19.85
C ARG A 156 -5.90 21.04 -20.74
N THR A 157 -6.87 20.13 -20.69
CA THR A 157 -8.11 20.25 -21.47
C THR A 157 -8.98 21.41 -20.99
N ARG A 158 -9.06 21.65 -19.68
CA ARG A 158 -9.85 22.76 -19.12
C ARG A 158 -9.24 24.13 -19.39
N THR A 159 -7.91 24.23 -19.40
CA THR A 159 -7.21 25.49 -19.71
C THR A 159 -7.41 25.94 -21.18
N LYS A 160 -7.80 25.01 -22.08
CA LYS A 160 -8.10 25.32 -23.48
C LYS A 160 -9.55 25.73 -23.75
N GLY A 161 -10.51 25.37 -22.89
CA GLY A 161 -11.93 25.69 -23.06
C GLY A 161 -12.37 26.99 -22.38
N ASP A 162 -11.44 27.67 -21.70
CA ASP A 162 -11.64 28.93 -20.97
C ASP A 162 -11.03 30.14 -21.74
N LYS A 163 -10.75 29.95 -23.03
CA LYS A 163 -10.33 30.96 -24.00
C LYS A 163 -11.35 31.00 -25.13
#